data_AF-M7WH36-F1
#
_entry.id   AF-M7WH36-F1
#
_cell.length_a   1.000
_cell.length_b   1.000
_cell.length_c   1.000
_cell.angle_alpha   90.00
_cell.angle_beta   90.00
_cell.angle_gamma   90.00
#
_symmetry.space_group_name_H-M   'P 1'
#
loop_
_entity.id
_entity.type
_entity.pdbx_description
1 polymer ?
#
loop_
_entity_poly.entity_id
_entity_poly.type
_entity_poly.pdbx_seq_one_letter_code
_entity_poly.pdbx_strand_id
1 'polypeptide(L)'
;MLPEQLLPLKNVTVAPVDPLTDLTTLPEAHLAVLSLRADLDILLRQRAYHASLVKVVEESNGEDLRAFLSTPLPRPLPDSLASLALHQLLYMQFHPDCDSDDLANLAYRIFLAKLDAEMASLRFDFALRKYTMTWDGGEREDEGEMVLRLEKSGVKVLEGEEELFVLEPERVLSFYVEECKESEAPETPTILVLRLSQVDLGSYISIHDLEVRLFLDTADLDGEAGERLTKTLVSWAAAEKAELPVENEVDIEPRIDLEAVPAAPSTAPSPSLDLSAQDSPATPATSLPPPSPVINEGSAKRPRKRVKRSVEDEKRDPVEQPWQYLGERSVHVTWHPGLYTRQFALLRAIAPRVVEDLPDPPSFTTEELALLSLATDPKTLPKLPFPPESVPQRYRHKWEERLALERIYQERERINVDQTRLVLLTSDFPSLRLYAQVLSKVVKARDMLTKAYDKVLQARLYPRLKDKTTYDPIERIVVLVERLRDDVHYRNTLFSTSNVALVTVSPLSDADIGTGPARRYEAELKLIVEYEKEALKIAREKVEGRRVTMWRRQ
;
A
#
# COMPACT_ATOMS: atom_id res chain seq x y z
N MET A 1 10.51 31.22 9.39
CA MET A 1 9.88 30.44 8.31
C MET A 1 8.50 31.00 8.10
N LEU A 2 7.98 31.01 6.88
CA LEU A 2 6.61 31.48 6.62
C LEU A 2 5.59 30.46 7.15
N PRO A 3 4.39 30.87 7.62
CA PRO A 3 3.33 29.97 8.07
C PRO A 3 3.02 28.82 7.09
N GLU A 4 3.03 29.13 5.79
CA GLU A 4 2.80 28.20 4.66
C GLU A 4 3.85 27.07 4.60
N GLN A 5 5.03 27.23 5.20
CA GLN A 5 6.09 26.23 5.18
C GLN A 5 6.03 25.27 6.39
N LEU A 6 5.28 25.60 7.44
CA LEU A 6 5.27 24.84 8.69
C LEU A 6 4.48 23.53 8.59
N LEU A 7 3.37 23.52 7.84
CA LEU A 7 2.51 22.34 7.67
C LEU A 7 3.20 21.23 6.84
N PRO A 8 3.83 21.52 5.68
CA PRO A 8 4.63 20.52 4.95
C PRO A 8 5.75 19.93 5.82
N LEU A 9 6.44 20.77 6.59
CA LEU A 9 7.50 20.33 7.50
C LEU A 9 6.99 19.42 8.60
N LYS A 10 5.84 19.75 9.22
CA LYS A 10 5.22 18.91 10.24
C LYS A 10 4.86 17.54 9.69
N ASN A 11 4.32 17.47 8.48
CA ASN A 11 4.02 16.20 7.83
C ASN A 11 5.28 15.36 7.65
N VAL A 12 6.41 15.97 7.27
CA VAL A 12 7.70 15.25 7.13
C VAL A 12 8.27 14.76 8.46
N THR A 13 7.94 15.38 9.60
CA THR A 13 8.39 14.89 10.92
C THR A 13 7.76 13.57 11.35
N VAL A 14 6.57 13.24 10.82
CA VAL A 14 5.79 12.06 11.24
C VAL A 14 5.59 11.06 10.09
N ALA A 15 5.72 11.51 8.84
CA ALA A 15 5.50 10.65 7.68
C ALA A 15 6.43 9.43 7.69
N PRO A 16 5.95 8.22 7.36
CA PRO A 16 6.81 7.09 7.11
C PRO A 16 7.65 7.38 5.86
N VAL A 17 8.97 7.18 5.95
CA VAL A 17 9.90 7.44 4.84
C VAL A 17 10.58 6.13 4.48
N ASP A 18 10.43 5.71 3.23
CA ASP A 18 11.09 4.51 2.71
C ASP A 18 12.60 4.80 2.58
N PRO A 19 13.49 3.92 3.09
CA PRO A 19 14.92 3.99 2.82
C PRO A 19 15.30 4.12 1.33
N LEU A 20 14.42 3.71 0.42
CA LEU A 20 14.60 3.76 -1.03
C LEU A 20 13.98 4.99 -1.70
N THR A 21 13.36 5.91 -0.95
CA THR A 21 12.82 7.16 -1.50
C THR A 21 13.93 7.94 -2.23
N ASP A 22 13.60 8.46 -3.41
CA ASP A 22 14.50 9.35 -4.14
C ASP A 22 14.52 10.74 -3.48
N LEU A 23 15.52 10.93 -2.63
CA LEU A 23 15.72 12.15 -1.84
C LEU A 23 16.03 13.38 -2.72
N THR A 24 16.46 13.20 -3.96
CA THR A 24 16.86 14.33 -4.84
C THR A 24 15.66 15.20 -5.24
N THR A 25 14.46 14.62 -5.23
CA THR A 25 13.21 15.31 -5.57
C THR A 25 12.65 16.15 -4.42
N LEU A 26 13.11 15.94 -3.17
CA LEU A 26 12.56 16.61 -1.99
C LEU A 26 13.13 18.02 -1.81
N PRO A 27 12.31 19.00 -1.37
CA PRO A 27 12.79 20.31 -0.92
C PRO A 27 13.89 20.24 0.14
N GLU A 28 14.80 21.22 0.15
CA GLU A 28 15.94 21.28 1.08
C GLU A 28 15.51 21.18 2.55
N ALA A 29 14.47 21.92 2.94
CA ALA A 29 13.95 21.91 4.31
C ALA A 29 13.41 20.53 4.73
N HIS A 30 12.85 19.75 3.80
CA HIS A 30 12.44 18.37 4.07
C HIS A 30 13.67 17.47 4.26
N LEU A 31 14.72 17.64 3.46
CA LEU A 31 15.97 16.90 3.62
C LEU A 31 16.69 17.22 4.94
N ALA A 32 16.63 18.47 5.39
CA ALA A 32 17.14 18.89 6.70
C ALA A 32 16.36 18.23 7.86
N VAL A 33 15.03 18.14 7.76
CA VAL A 33 14.21 17.41 8.75
C VAL A 33 14.53 15.92 8.75
N LEU A 34 14.63 15.29 7.58
CA LEU A 34 14.91 13.85 7.45
C LEU A 34 16.27 13.47 8.01
N SER A 35 17.27 14.34 7.91
CA SER A 35 18.60 14.09 8.47
C SER A 35 18.63 14.17 10.01
N LEU A 36 17.74 14.97 10.61
CA LEU A 36 17.59 15.09 12.08
C LEU A 36 16.71 14.03 12.74
N ARG A 37 15.89 13.31 11.96
CA ARG A 37 14.93 12.34 12.48
C ARG A 37 15.59 11.11 13.10
N ALA A 38 15.67 11.08 14.43
CA ALA A 38 16.30 10.00 15.18
C ALA A 38 15.64 8.62 14.97
N ASP A 39 14.37 8.58 14.56
CA ASP A 39 13.61 7.38 14.23
C ASP A 39 14.00 6.75 12.87
N LEU A 40 14.69 7.50 12.00
CA LEU A 40 15.12 7.03 10.69
C LEU A 40 16.50 6.34 10.73
N ASP A 41 16.68 5.40 9.80
CA ASP A 41 17.96 4.69 9.61
C ASP A 41 19.11 5.67 9.37
N ILE A 42 20.28 5.36 9.96
CA ILE A 42 21.48 6.20 9.84
C ILE A 42 21.87 6.46 8.39
N LEU A 43 21.74 5.48 7.50
CA LEU A 43 22.08 5.66 6.08
C LEU A 43 21.08 6.58 5.38
N LEU A 44 19.81 6.52 5.74
CA LEU A 44 18.79 7.43 5.20
C LEU A 44 19.05 8.87 5.69
N ARG A 45 19.37 9.03 6.97
CA ARG A 45 19.77 10.32 7.54
C ARG A 45 21.02 10.90 6.88
N GLN A 46 22.05 10.08 6.68
CA GLN A 46 23.29 10.48 6.00
C GLN A 46 23.07 10.82 4.52
N ARG A 47 22.20 10.08 3.82
CA ARG A 47 21.81 10.38 2.44
C ARG A 47 21.00 11.67 2.35
N ALA A 48 20.08 11.91 3.29
CA ALA A 48 19.32 13.16 3.37
C ALA A 48 20.22 14.36 3.69
N TYR A 49 21.18 14.17 4.61
CA TYR A 49 22.22 15.14 4.95
C TYR A 49 23.05 15.50 3.71
N HIS A 50 23.54 14.49 2.98
CA HIS A 50 24.32 14.72 1.76
C HIS A 50 23.49 15.37 0.64
N ALA A 51 22.24 14.93 0.45
CA ALA A 51 21.35 15.51 -0.56
C ALA A 51 21.01 16.98 -0.26
N SER A 52 20.79 17.32 1.02
CA SER A 52 20.61 18.70 1.48
C SER A 52 21.84 19.55 1.16
N LEU A 53 23.05 19.05 1.49
CA LEU A 53 24.29 19.77 1.17
C LEU A 53 24.47 19.99 -0.34
N VAL A 54 24.20 18.98 -1.17
CA VAL A 54 24.33 19.10 -2.64
C VAL A 54 23.39 20.17 -3.19
N LYS A 55 22.12 20.19 -2.75
CA LYS A 55 21.16 21.22 -3.20
C LYS A 55 21.60 22.63 -2.81
N VAL A 56 22.11 22.78 -1.59
CA VAL A 56 22.68 24.06 -1.15
C VAL A 56 23.82 24.51 -2.07
N VAL A 57 24.71 23.62 -2.50
CA VAL A 57 25.80 23.96 -3.44
C VAL A 57 25.26 24.39 -4.80
N GLU A 58 24.27 23.66 -5.31
CA GLU A 58 23.66 23.91 -6.62
C GLU A 58 22.90 25.24 -6.66
N GLU A 59 22.22 25.60 -5.56
CA GLU A 59 21.46 26.85 -5.45
C GLU A 59 22.34 28.07 -5.15
N SER A 60 23.51 27.87 -4.53
CA SER A 60 24.44 28.96 -4.16
C SER A 60 25.54 29.25 -5.21
N ASN A 61 25.43 28.72 -6.44
CA ASN A 61 26.43 28.90 -7.51
C ASN A 61 27.88 28.58 -7.09
N GLY A 62 28.07 27.63 -6.17
CA GLY A 62 29.36 27.00 -5.90
C GLY A 62 30.40 27.81 -5.10
N GLU A 63 30.15 29.07 -4.71
CA GLU A 63 31.12 29.85 -3.91
C GLU A 63 30.88 29.78 -2.38
N ASP A 64 29.70 29.36 -1.93
CA ASP A 64 29.21 29.72 -0.59
C ASP A 64 28.81 28.57 0.35
N LEU A 65 29.33 27.35 0.15
CA LEU A 65 29.18 26.26 1.13
C LEU A 65 29.73 26.66 2.52
N ARG A 66 30.81 27.46 2.53
CA ARG A 66 31.36 28.06 3.77
C ARG A 66 30.45 29.15 4.34
N ALA A 67 29.80 29.97 3.50
CA ALA A 67 28.87 31.02 3.94
C ALA A 67 27.56 30.44 4.50
N PHE A 68 27.06 29.35 3.91
CA PHE A 68 25.88 28.63 4.39
C PHE A 68 26.12 27.98 5.76
N LEU A 69 27.26 27.29 5.93
CA LEU A 69 27.76 26.82 7.23
C LEU A 69 28.12 27.96 8.19
N SER A 70 28.06 29.21 7.74
CA SER A 70 28.24 30.41 8.55
C SER A 70 27.04 31.37 8.53
N THR A 71 25.83 30.89 8.15
CA THR A 71 24.61 31.54 8.65
C THR A 71 24.69 31.51 10.18
N PRO A 72 24.68 32.67 10.85
CA PRO A 72 25.27 32.78 12.17
C PRO A 72 24.38 32.08 13.20
N LEU A 73 24.70 30.84 13.52
CA LEU A 73 24.49 30.35 14.88
C LEU A 73 25.29 31.29 15.80
N PRO A 74 24.71 31.79 16.90
CA PRO A 74 25.45 32.62 17.85
C PRO A 74 26.74 31.89 18.22
N ARG A 75 27.88 32.59 18.15
CA ARG A 75 29.15 32.09 18.69
C ARG A 75 29.52 32.91 19.92
N PRO A 76 29.70 32.27 21.09
CA PRO A 76 29.57 30.84 21.34
C PRO A 76 28.12 30.35 21.19
N LEU A 77 27.97 29.04 20.90
CA LEU A 77 26.69 28.36 20.94
C LEU A 77 25.96 28.73 22.25
N PRO A 78 24.69 29.15 22.20
CA PRO A 78 23.98 29.52 23.42
C PRO A 78 23.93 28.32 24.37
N ASP A 79 24.04 28.59 25.67
CA ASP A 79 23.95 27.56 26.72
C ASP A 79 22.64 26.74 26.65
N SER A 80 21.63 27.28 25.97
CA SER A 80 20.37 26.59 25.67
C SER A 80 20.02 26.68 24.18
N LEU A 81 19.86 25.52 23.54
CA LEU A 81 19.34 25.40 22.17
C LEU A 81 17.89 25.91 22.04
N ALA A 82 17.16 26.08 23.14
CA ALA A 82 15.79 26.59 23.13
C ALA A 82 15.69 28.06 22.69
N SER A 83 16.79 28.82 22.67
CA SER A 83 16.78 30.20 22.15
C SER A 83 16.88 30.28 20.63
N LEU A 84 17.19 29.18 19.94
CA LEU A 84 17.36 29.15 18.48
C LEU A 84 16.02 29.13 17.75
N ALA A 85 15.95 29.81 16.60
CA ALA A 85 14.78 29.77 15.72
C ALA A 85 14.64 28.40 15.01
N LEU A 86 13.45 28.06 14.50
CA LEU A 86 13.19 26.76 13.85
C LEU A 86 14.20 26.41 12.74
N HIS A 87 14.50 27.37 11.86
CA HIS A 87 15.49 27.17 10.79
C HIS A 87 16.91 26.94 11.34
N GLN A 88 17.30 27.64 12.42
CA GLN A 88 18.61 27.45 13.05
C GLN A 88 18.74 26.07 13.71
N LEU A 89 17.64 25.54 14.27
CA LEU A 89 17.59 24.18 14.82
C LEU A 89 17.73 23.11 13.73
N LEU A 90 17.16 23.33 12.55
CA LEU A 90 17.29 22.43 11.40
C LEU A 90 18.74 22.28 10.92
N TYR A 91 19.50 23.37 10.96
CA TYR A 91 20.87 23.38 10.48
C TYR A 91 21.93 23.05 11.54
N MET A 92 21.52 22.77 12.79
CA MET A 92 22.43 22.55 13.92
C MET A 92 23.43 21.40 13.67
N GLN A 93 22.98 20.30 13.06
CA GLN A 93 23.83 19.13 12.75
C GLN A 93 24.92 19.40 11.71
N PHE A 94 24.78 20.47 10.92
CA PHE A 94 25.78 20.86 9.92
C PHE A 94 26.84 21.79 10.52
N HIS A 95 26.63 22.29 11.76
CA HIS A 95 27.56 23.21 12.40
C HIS A 95 28.85 22.48 12.81
N PRO A 96 30.04 23.08 12.59
CA PRO A 96 31.33 22.45 12.89
C PRO A 96 31.55 22.14 14.38
N ASP A 97 30.80 22.76 15.28
CA ASP A 97 30.88 22.50 16.73
C ASP A 97 29.86 21.42 17.20
N CYS A 98 29.08 20.84 16.28
CA CYS A 98 28.15 19.76 16.57
C CYS A 98 28.87 18.40 16.54
N ASP A 99 29.69 18.14 17.55
CA ASP A 99 30.60 16.98 17.58
C ASP A 99 29.93 15.66 18.02
N SER A 100 28.64 15.68 18.37
CA SER A 100 27.93 14.52 18.92
C SER A 100 26.51 14.37 18.37
N ASP A 101 26.13 13.11 18.12
CA ASP A 101 24.76 12.71 17.75
C ASP A 101 23.74 13.14 18.83
N ASP A 102 24.15 13.19 20.09
CA ASP A 102 23.30 13.60 21.21
C ASP A 102 22.84 15.05 21.10
N LEU A 103 23.72 15.94 20.61
CA LEU A 103 23.41 17.35 20.44
C LEU A 103 22.46 17.56 19.25
N ALA A 104 22.65 16.82 18.15
CA ALA A 104 21.72 16.80 17.02
C ALA A 104 20.33 16.27 17.42
N ASN A 105 20.28 15.20 18.21
CA ASN A 105 19.04 14.64 18.75
C ASN A 105 18.33 15.60 19.72
N LEU A 106 19.08 16.38 20.51
CA LEU A 106 18.52 17.42 21.37
C LEU A 106 17.94 18.57 20.54
N ALA A 107 18.65 19.02 19.49
CA ALA A 107 18.16 20.04 18.56
C ALA A 107 16.85 19.59 17.87
N TYR A 108 16.77 18.34 17.45
CA TYR A 108 15.56 17.77 16.85
C TYR A 108 14.36 17.78 17.81
N ARG A 109 14.55 17.37 19.07
CA ARG A 109 13.47 17.40 20.08
C ARG A 109 12.95 18.82 20.34
N ILE A 110 13.85 19.79 20.41
CA ILE A 110 13.48 21.21 20.61
C ILE A 110 12.78 21.76 19.36
N PHE A 111 13.23 21.37 18.17
CA PHE A 111 12.58 21.71 16.90
C PHE A 111 11.12 21.23 16.88
N LEU A 112 10.86 19.97 17.23
CA LEU A 112 9.49 19.43 17.29
C LEU A 112 8.60 20.22 18.26
N ALA A 113 9.10 20.49 19.47
CA ALA A 113 8.32 21.19 20.49
C ALA A 113 7.96 22.63 20.05
N LYS A 114 8.89 23.32 19.39
CA LYS A 114 8.64 24.66 18.83
C LYS A 114 7.73 24.63 17.61
N LEU A 115 7.90 23.65 16.73
CA LEU A 115 7.04 23.46 15.57
C LEU A 115 5.59 23.23 16.03
N ASP A 116 5.37 22.44 17.07
CA ASP A 116 4.05 22.21 17.64
C ASP A 116 3.46 23.46 18.31
N ALA A 117 4.28 24.29 18.94
CA ALA A 117 3.84 25.56 19.50
C ALA A 117 3.46 26.57 18.41
N GLU A 118 4.25 26.70 17.35
CA GLU A 118 3.94 27.58 16.22
C GLU A 118 2.72 27.06 15.45
N MET A 119 2.62 25.76 15.19
CA MET A 119 1.45 25.13 14.57
C MET A 119 0.17 25.30 15.39
N ALA A 120 0.27 25.33 16.71
CA ALA A 120 -0.86 25.59 17.60
C ALA A 120 -1.31 27.07 17.61
N SER A 121 -0.44 27.97 17.15
CA SER A 121 -0.75 29.40 17.03
C SER A 121 -1.36 29.80 15.69
N LEU A 122 -1.34 28.89 14.70
CA LEU A 122 -1.98 29.10 13.39
C LEU A 122 -3.50 28.97 13.52
N ARG A 123 -4.19 30.11 13.40
CA ARG A 123 -5.65 30.21 13.39
C ARG A 123 -6.15 30.06 11.96
N PHE A 124 -7.16 29.21 11.76
CA PHE A 124 -7.86 29.06 10.48
C PHE A 124 -9.33 29.39 10.70
N ASP A 125 -9.74 30.51 10.14
CA ASP A 125 -11.08 31.06 10.20
C ASP A 125 -11.64 31.00 8.77
N PHE A 126 -12.84 30.43 8.60
CA PHE A 126 -13.55 30.32 7.32
C PHE A 126 -14.86 31.12 7.42
N ALA A 127 -15.22 31.87 6.38
CA ALA A 127 -16.47 32.61 6.37
C ALA A 127 -17.65 31.66 6.17
N LEU A 128 -18.66 31.80 7.02
CA LEU A 128 -19.87 31.00 7.02
C LEU A 128 -21.07 31.91 6.72
N ARG A 129 -21.77 31.68 5.61
CA ARG A 129 -22.96 32.46 5.23
C ARG A 129 -24.20 32.06 6.03
N LYS A 130 -24.33 30.76 6.28
CA LYS A 130 -25.53 30.13 6.82
C LYS A 130 -25.19 28.81 7.50
N TYR A 131 -25.96 28.45 8.51
CA TYR A 131 -26.06 27.06 8.91
C TYR A 131 -27.51 26.62 9.09
N THR A 132 -27.75 25.34 8.84
CA THR A 132 -29.03 24.68 9.10
C THR A 132 -28.78 23.46 9.98
N MET A 133 -29.51 23.34 11.08
CA MET A 133 -29.53 22.18 11.97
C MET A 133 -30.89 21.51 11.91
N THR A 134 -30.94 20.23 11.56
CA THR A 134 -32.17 19.45 11.51
C THR A 134 -32.09 18.28 12.50
N TRP A 135 -33.16 18.05 13.26
CA TRP A 135 -33.27 16.92 14.19
C TRP A 135 -34.73 16.44 14.25
N ASP A 136 -34.95 15.29 14.89
CA ASP A 136 -36.29 14.75 15.03
C ASP A 136 -37.19 15.69 15.86
N GLY A 137 -38.12 16.35 15.17
CA GLY A 137 -39.09 17.26 15.78
C GLY A 137 -38.73 18.75 15.72
N GLY A 138 -37.66 19.14 15.00
CA GLY A 138 -37.35 20.55 14.81
C GLY A 138 -36.26 20.85 13.78
N GLU A 139 -36.23 22.10 13.35
CA GLU A 139 -35.21 22.66 12.49
C GLU A 139 -34.82 24.03 13.04
N ARG A 140 -33.53 24.33 13.01
CA ARG A 140 -32.98 25.66 13.30
C ARG A 140 -32.14 26.10 12.13
N GLU A 141 -32.37 27.32 11.71
CA GLU A 141 -31.61 27.96 10.64
C GLU A 141 -31.16 29.33 11.12
N ASP A 142 -29.93 29.69 10.81
CA ASP A 142 -29.40 31.02 11.06
C ASP A 142 -28.57 31.49 9.86
N GLU A 143 -28.69 32.76 9.53
CA GLU A 143 -28.05 33.42 8.39
C GLU A 143 -27.43 34.74 8.86
N GLY A 144 -26.14 34.95 8.60
CA GLY A 144 -25.39 36.09 9.15
C GLY A 144 -23.90 36.05 8.85
N GLU A 145 -23.16 37.04 9.37
CA GLU A 145 -21.69 37.09 9.27
C GLU A 145 -21.06 36.16 10.32
N MET A 146 -21.04 34.87 10.03
CA MET A 146 -20.49 33.85 10.92
C MET A 146 -19.09 33.40 10.47
N VAL A 147 -18.33 32.88 11.43
CA VAL A 147 -16.99 32.34 11.20
C VAL A 147 -16.91 30.93 11.75
N LEU A 148 -16.48 30.01 10.90
CA LEU A 148 -16.07 28.67 11.29
C LEU A 148 -14.60 28.70 11.70
N ARG A 149 -14.30 28.46 12.97
CA ARG A 149 -12.93 28.48 13.50
C ARG A 149 -12.46 27.07 13.85
N LEU A 150 -11.31 26.67 13.28
CA LEU A 150 -10.68 25.40 13.59
C LEU A 150 -9.76 25.52 14.82
N GLU A 151 -10.11 24.88 15.93
CA GLU A 151 -9.31 24.84 17.17
C GLU A 151 -8.87 23.41 17.53
N LYS A 152 -8.01 23.27 18.55
CA LYS A 152 -7.57 21.95 19.04
C LYS A 152 -8.70 21.12 19.67
N SER A 153 -9.69 21.79 20.27
CA SER A 153 -10.80 21.15 20.98
C SER A 153 -11.99 20.80 20.08
N GLY A 154 -12.01 21.28 18.84
CA GLY A 154 -13.15 21.14 17.95
C GLY A 154 -13.23 22.26 16.92
N VAL A 155 -14.31 22.25 16.14
CA VAL A 155 -14.64 23.33 15.20
C VAL A 155 -15.71 24.19 15.85
N LYS A 156 -15.46 25.49 15.97
CA LYS A 156 -16.39 26.45 16.59
C LYS A 156 -17.11 27.26 15.52
N VAL A 157 -18.40 27.50 15.73
CA VAL A 157 -19.18 28.45 14.92
C VAL A 157 -19.42 29.69 15.75
N LEU A 158 -18.95 30.83 15.24
CA LEU A 158 -18.95 32.11 15.92
C LEU A 158 -19.76 33.13 15.13
N GLU A 159 -20.48 34.01 15.81
CA GLU A 159 -21.05 35.24 15.26
C GLU A 159 -20.39 36.43 15.97
N GLY A 160 -19.48 37.13 15.29
CA GLY A 160 -18.60 38.12 15.93
C GLY A 160 -17.68 37.51 17.00
N GLU A 161 -17.92 37.83 18.27
CA GLU A 161 -17.21 37.24 19.43
C GLU A 161 -18.05 36.19 20.19
N GLU A 162 -19.32 35.99 19.81
CA GLU A 162 -20.24 35.07 20.47
C GLU A 162 -20.09 33.66 19.89
N GLU A 163 -19.95 32.66 20.77
CA GLU A 163 -19.90 31.25 20.40
C GLU A 163 -21.31 30.69 20.29
N LEU A 164 -21.74 30.39 19.06
CA LEU A 164 -23.06 29.82 18.82
C LEU A 164 -23.10 28.35 19.25
N PHE A 165 -22.11 27.57 18.82
CA PHE A 165 -21.93 26.17 19.18
C PHE A 165 -20.54 25.63 18.81
N VAL A 166 -20.21 24.47 19.38
CA VAL A 166 -18.96 23.73 19.12
C VAL A 166 -19.26 22.36 18.56
N LEU A 167 -18.56 22.01 17.49
CA LEU A 167 -18.50 20.68 16.90
C LEU A 167 -17.32 19.93 17.52
N GLU A 168 -17.62 19.06 18.47
CA GLU A 168 -16.61 18.25 19.15
C GLU A 168 -16.24 17.01 18.30
N PRO A 169 -14.96 16.61 18.26
CA PRO A 169 -14.50 15.46 17.47
C PRO A 169 -15.25 14.15 17.76
N GLU A 170 -15.54 13.91 19.04
CA GLU A 170 -16.14 12.66 19.54
C GLU A 170 -17.62 12.55 19.19
N ARG A 171 -18.25 13.62 18.71
CA ARG A 171 -19.69 13.67 18.44
C ARG A 171 -20.03 13.61 16.96
N VAL A 172 -19.04 13.45 16.09
CA VAL A 172 -19.21 13.48 14.62
C VAL A 172 -19.34 12.06 14.07
N LEU A 173 -20.58 11.68 13.73
CA LEU A 173 -20.95 10.36 13.21
C LEU A 173 -20.55 10.18 11.74
N SER A 174 -20.80 11.20 10.92
CA SER A 174 -20.46 11.18 9.49
C SER A 174 -20.27 12.59 8.93
N PHE A 175 -19.54 12.66 7.82
CA PHE A 175 -19.20 13.90 7.11
C PHE A 175 -19.23 13.67 5.60
N TYR A 176 -19.85 14.58 4.86
CA TYR A 176 -19.76 14.66 3.41
C TYR A 176 -19.89 16.10 2.91
N VAL A 177 -19.44 16.34 1.69
CA VAL A 177 -19.51 17.65 1.04
C VAL A 177 -20.56 17.57 -0.07
N GLU A 178 -21.56 18.46 -0.03
CA GLU A 178 -22.53 18.62 -1.09
C GLU A 178 -22.10 19.77 -2.01
N GLU A 179 -22.00 19.48 -3.31
CA GLU A 179 -21.85 20.49 -4.36
C GLU A 179 -23.24 20.94 -4.81
N CYS A 180 -23.59 22.21 -4.58
CA CYS A 180 -24.88 22.76 -5.00
C CYS A 180 -24.93 22.87 -6.53
N LYS A 181 -25.79 22.07 -7.19
CA LYS A 181 -25.93 22.02 -8.66
C LYS A 181 -27.00 22.98 -9.21
N GLU A 182 -27.60 23.83 -8.39
CA GLU A 182 -28.68 24.71 -8.82
C GLU A 182 -28.23 26.16 -9.07
N SER A 183 -28.39 26.56 -10.34
CA SER A 183 -28.65 27.91 -10.85
C SER A 183 -27.50 28.91 -11.00
N GLU A 184 -27.30 29.32 -12.26
CA GLU A 184 -26.88 30.59 -12.90
C GLU A 184 -26.25 31.79 -12.10
N ALA A 185 -25.70 31.60 -10.90
CA ALA A 185 -24.93 32.62 -10.17
C ALA A 185 -23.43 32.26 -10.15
N PRO A 186 -22.51 33.25 -10.20
CA PRO A 186 -21.08 33.01 -10.34
C PRO A 186 -20.36 32.45 -9.09
N GLU A 187 -21.08 32.16 -7.99
CA GLU A 187 -20.52 31.67 -6.73
C GLU A 187 -21.44 30.60 -6.13
N THR A 188 -21.19 29.32 -6.42
CA THR A 188 -21.98 28.19 -5.92
C THR A 188 -21.50 27.76 -4.52
N PRO A 189 -22.14 28.14 -3.41
CA PRO A 189 -21.61 27.89 -2.05
C PRO A 189 -21.33 26.41 -1.81
N THR A 190 -20.23 26.11 -1.11
CA THR A 190 -19.89 24.75 -0.73
C THR A 190 -20.59 24.39 0.58
N ILE A 191 -21.27 23.25 0.61
CA ILE A 191 -22.07 22.84 1.76
C ILE A 191 -21.35 21.67 2.46
N LEU A 192 -20.93 21.87 3.70
CA LEU A 192 -20.45 20.80 4.55
C LEU A 192 -21.62 20.21 5.33
N VAL A 193 -21.87 18.92 5.17
CA VAL A 193 -22.92 18.21 5.89
C VAL A 193 -22.31 17.28 6.91
N LEU A 194 -22.62 17.52 8.19
CA LEU A 194 -22.16 16.74 9.32
C LEU A 194 -23.35 16.10 10.03
N ARG A 195 -23.27 14.79 10.27
CA ARG A 195 -24.21 14.11 11.16
C ARG A 195 -23.57 13.97 12.54
N LEU A 196 -24.27 14.40 13.58
CA LEU A 196 -23.74 14.51 14.93
C LEU A 196 -24.61 13.76 15.93
N SER A 197 -23.99 13.12 16.93
CA SER A 197 -24.71 12.47 18.02
C SER A 197 -25.27 13.48 19.03
N GLN A 198 -24.58 14.59 19.24
CA GLN A 198 -25.02 15.69 20.10
C GLN A 198 -24.35 17.02 19.76
N VAL A 199 -25.08 18.12 19.88
CA VAL A 199 -24.54 19.50 19.90
C VAL A 199 -25.09 20.26 21.09
N ASP A 200 -24.20 20.96 21.79
CA ASP A 200 -24.56 21.85 22.88
C ASP A 200 -24.67 23.29 22.34
N LEU A 201 -25.86 23.87 22.47
CA LEU A 201 -26.18 25.25 22.16
C LEU A 201 -26.12 26.06 23.45
N GLY A 202 -24.94 26.62 23.74
CA GLY A 202 -24.67 27.31 25.01
C GLY A 202 -24.70 26.36 26.22
N SER A 203 -25.01 26.89 27.40
CA SER A 203 -24.89 26.14 28.66
C SER A 203 -26.13 25.31 29.05
N TYR A 204 -27.24 25.42 28.32
CA TYR A 204 -28.55 24.94 28.80
C TYR A 204 -29.31 24.05 27.82
N ILE A 205 -28.87 23.97 26.55
CA ILE A 205 -29.61 23.27 25.50
C ILE A 205 -28.65 22.28 24.83
N SER A 206 -29.02 20.99 24.86
CA SER A 206 -28.31 19.93 24.16
C SER A 206 -29.29 19.26 23.21
N ILE A 207 -28.94 19.20 21.93
CA ILE A 207 -29.73 18.54 20.88
C ILE A 207 -29.01 17.25 20.49
N HIS A 208 -29.74 16.15 20.36
CA HIS A 208 -29.21 14.84 19.99
C HIS A 208 -29.64 14.44 18.57
N ASP A 209 -28.86 13.56 17.96
CA ASP A 209 -29.13 12.94 16.65
C ASP A 209 -29.55 13.96 15.59
N LEU A 210 -28.62 14.86 15.25
CA LEU A 210 -28.87 15.98 14.35
C LEU A 210 -27.97 15.97 13.11
N GLU A 211 -28.44 16.60 12.04
CA GLU A 211 -27.66 16.93 10.86
C GLU A 211 -27.41 18.45 10.83
N VAL A 212 -26.14 18.83 10.65
CA VAL A 212 -25.70 20.23 10.54
C VAL A 212 -25.16 20.46 9.14
N ARG A 213 -25.77 21.40 8.43
CA ARG A 213 -25.35 21.88 7.10
C ARG A 213 -24.70 23.24 7.26
N LEU A 214 -23.44 23.36 6.90
CA LEU A 214 -22.65 24.60 6.96
C LEU A 214 -22.40 25.10 5.53
N PHE A 215 -22.86 26.32 5.22
CA PHE A 215 -22.72 26.93 3.90
C PHE A 215 -21.52 27.88 3.89
N LEU A 216 -20.41 27.42 3.32
CA LEU A 216 -19.16 28.16 3.22
C LEU A 216 -19.08 28.96 1.92
N ASP A 217 -18.35 30.07 1.98
CA ASP A 217 -17.94 30.80 0.79
C ASP A 217 -16.99 29.96 -0.07
N THR A 218 -17.23 29.90 -1.38
CA THR A 218 -16.50 29.02 -2.32
C THR A 218 -14.99 29.23 -2.33
N ALA A 219 -14.53 30.44 -2.04
CA ALA A 219 -13.11 30.78 -2.02
C ALA A 219 -12.35 30.15 -0.83
N ASP A 220 -13.06 29.66 0.19
CA ASP A 220 -12.46 29.31 1.48
C ASP A 220 -12.05 27.83 1.60
N LEU A 221 -12.52 26.96 0.70
CA LEU A 221 -12.12 25.55 0.65
C LEU A 221 -11.04 25.24 -0.39
N ASP A 222 -10.88 26.10 -1.40
CA ASP A 222 -9.85 25.98 -2.44
C ASP A 222 -8.48 26.47 -1.89
N GLY A 223 -7.86 25.67 -1.02
CA GLY A 223 -6.55 25.97 -0.44
C GLY A 223 -6.12 25.04 0.70
N GLU A 224 -4.92 25.28 1.25
CA GLU A 224 -4.35 24.45 2.32
C GLU A 224 -5.22 24.42 3.60
N ALA A 225 -5.92 25.53 3.88
CA ALA A 225 -6.86 25.63 4.99
C ALA A 225 -8.08 24.71 4.79
N GLY A 226 -8.66 24.72 3.59
CA GLY A 226 -9.81 23.89 3.23
C GLY A 226 -9.47 22.39 3.24
N GLU A 227 -8.31 22.01 2.71
CA GLU A 227 -7.81 20.63 2.80
C GLU A 227 -7.64 20.17 4.25
N ARG A 228 -7.19 21.06 5.14
CA ARG A 228 -7.01 20.75 6.56
C ARG A 228 -8.35 20.54 7.24
N LEU A 229 -9.33 21.42 6.98
CA LEU A 229 -10.68 21.29 7.51
C LEU A 229 -11.30 19.96 7.09
N THR A 230 -11.24 19.60 5.80
CA THR A 230 -11.75 18.32 5.29
C THR A 230 -11.02 17.12 5.89
N LYS A 231 -9.68 17.12 5.94
CA LYS A 231 -8.91 16.04 6.57
C LYS A 231 -9.24 15.87 8.05
N THR A 232 -9.43 16.97 8.79
CA THR A 232 -9.82 16.93 10.20
C THR A 232 -11.20 16.32 10.38
N LEU A 233 -12.22 16.77 9.62
CA LEU A 233 -13.58 16.23 9.71
C LEU A 233 -13.67 14.75 9.30
N VAL A 234 -12.91 14.33 8.27
CA VAL A 234 -12.80 12.92 7.87
C VAL A 234 -12.17 12.08 8.99
N SER A 235 -11.15 12.60 9.68
CA SER A 235 -10.51 11.87 10.78
C SER A 235 -11.45 11.68 11.97
N TRP A 236 -12.35 12.63 12.24
CA TRP A 236 -13.33 12.53 13.31
C TRP A 236 -14.41 11.50 12.97
N ALA A 237 -14.98 11.57 11.77
CA ALA A 237 -15.98 10.59 11.29
C ALA A 237 -15.44 9.14 11.20
N ALA A 238 -14.13 8.98 11.04
CA ALA A 238 -13.49 7.66 11.03
C ALA A 238 -13.26 7.07 12.43
N ALA A 239 -13.09 7.91 13.45
CA ALA A 239 -12.80 7.47 14.81
C ALA A 239 -13.99 6.73 15.44
N GLU A 240 -15.21 7.19 15.20
CA GLU A 240 -16.40 6.56 15.79
C GLU A 240 -16.81 5.26 15.08
N LYS A 241 -16.58 5.16 13.76
CA LYS A 241 -16.74 3.90 13.00
C LYS A 241 -15.81 2.78 13.48
N ALA A 242 -14.75 3.12 14.21
CA ALA A 242 -13.86 2.14 14.81
C ALA A 242 -14.35 1.62 16.18
N GLU A 243 -15.29 2.30 16.84
CA GLU A 243 -15.76 1.96 18.19
C GLU A 243 -17.12 1.24 18.21
N LEU A 244 -17.86 1.22 17.09
CA LEU A 244 -19.13 0.49 16.97
C LEU A 244 -18.94 -0.94 16.43
N PRO A 245 -19.40 -2.00 17.13
CA PRO A 245 -19.50 -3.33 16.54
C PRO A 245 -20.59 -3.33 15.46
N VAL A 246 -20.18 -3.62 14.22
CA VAL A 246 -21.03 -3.65 13.03
C VAL A 246 -22.17 -4.66 13.18
N GLU A 247 -23.41 -4.17 13.35
CA GLU A 247 -24.63 -4.90 12.98
C GLU A 247 -25.25 -4.24 11.74
N ASN A 248 -25.18 -4.97 10.62
CA ASN A 248 -26.02 -4.93 9.41
C ASN A 248 -26.62 -3.57 8.99
N GLU A 249 -25.92 -2.84 8.10
CA GLU A 249 -26.60 -1.90 7.21
C GLU A 249 -27.17 -2.67 6.01
N VAL A 250 -28.50 -2.62 5.90
CA VAL A 250 -29.32 -3.12 4.81
C VAL A 250 -29.21 -2.14 3.63
N ASP A 251 -28.97 -2.69 2.44
CA ASP A 251 -29.04 -2.00 1.15
C ASP A 251 -30.32 -1.16 1.03
N ILE A 252 -30.18 0.16 0.85
CA ILE A 252 -31.23 1.02 0.33
C ILE A 252 -30.79 1.54 -1.04
N GLU A 253 -31.25 0.86 -2.09
CA GLU A 253 -31.25 1.41 -3.45
C GLU A 253 -32.17 2.65 -3.51
N PRO A 254 -31.78 3.74 -4.20
CA PRO A 254 -32.67 4.86 -4.42
C PRO A 254 -33.71 4.51 -5.49
N ARG A 255 -34.96 4.29 -5.04
CA ARG A 255 -36.14 4.26 -5.90
C ARG A 255 -36.47 5.66 -6.39
N ILE A 256 -36.55 5.83 -7.71
CA ILE A 256 -37.21 6.97 -8.36
C ILE A 256 -38.67 6.56 -8.57
N ASP A 257 -39.58 7.15 -7.80
CA ASP A 257 -41.04 7.06 -8.03
C ASP A 257 -41.49 8.28 -8.84
N LEU A 258 -42.11 8.01 -10.01
CA LEU A 258 -42.97 8.93 -10.74
C LEU A 258 -44.36 8.28 -10.82
N GLU A 259 -45.29 8.78 -9.98
CA GLU A 259 -46.75 8.62 -10.08
C GLU A 259 -47.27 9.11 -11.45
N ALA A 260 -48.41 8.73 -12.03
CA ALA A 260 -49.52 7.80 -11.77
C ALA A 260 -50.28 7.63 -13.13
N VAL A 261 -51.10 6.59 -13.37
CA VAL A 261 -52.56 6.52 -13.13
C VAL A 261 -53.09 5.19 -13.76
N PRO A 262 -54.20 4.60 -13.27
CA PRO A 262 -54.41 3.14 -13.20
C PRO A 262 -55.51 2.59 -14.13
N ALA A 263 -55.55 1.25 -14.28
CA ALA A 263 -56.77 0.41 -14.21
C ALA A 263 -56.43 -1.09 -14.37
N ALA A 264 -56.88 -1.89 -13.41
CA ALA A 264 -56.89 -3.37 -13.42
C ALA A 264 -58.14 -3.89 -14.21
N PRO A 265 -58.50 -5.20 -14.19
CA PRO A 265 -57.80 -6.43 -13.81
C PRO A 265 -57.94 -7.55 -14.88
N SER A 266 -57.36 -8.73 -14.63
CA SER A 266 -58.13 -10.00 -14.52
C SER A 266 -57.44 -11.25 -15.14
N THR A 267 -57.34 -12.26 -14.26
CA THR A 267 -57.51 -13.71 -14.49
C THR A 267 -56.55 -14.52 -15.36
N ALA A 268 -55.80 -15.41 -14.69
CA ALA A 268 -55.50 -16.77 -15.17
C ALA A 268 -56.83 -17.57 -15.33
N PRO A 269 -56.92 -18.68 -16.11
CA PRO A 269 -56.09 -19.88 -15.93
C PRO A 269 -55.74 -20.70 -17.20
N SER A 270 -54.83 -21.66 -17.06
CA SER A 270 -54.65 -22.87 -17.91
C SER A 270 -55.97 -23.68 -18.01
N PRO A 271 -56.22 -24.65 -18.94
CA PRO A 271 -55.27 -25.65 -19.48
C PRO A 271 -55.52 -26.24 -20.91
N SER A 272 -54.57 -27.09 -21.36
CA SER A 272 -54.69 -28.36 -22.13
C SER A 272 -55.25 -28.47 -23.57
N LEU A 273 -54.36 -28.98 -24.44
CA LEU A 273 -54.45 -30.18 -25.35
C LEU A 273 -55.27 -30.21 -26.66
N ASP A 274 -54.61 -30.88 -27.64
CA ASP A 274 -55.09 -31.63 -28.83
C ASP A 274 -55.57 -30.86 -30.08
N LEU A 275 -55.30 -31.25 -31.33
CA LEU A 275 -54.43 -32.25 -32.01
C LEU A 275 -54.68 -32.06 -33.54
N SER A 276 -53.73 -32.51 -34.38
CA SER A 276 -53.91 -32.88 -35.81
C SER A 276 -53.77 -31.74 -36.86
N ALA A 277 -53.13 -31.86 -38.03
CA ALA A 277 -52.58 -33.01 -38.77
C ALA A 277 -51.65 -32.54 -39.93
N GLN A 278 -50.70 -33.42 -40.30
CA GLN A 278 -50.15 -33.71 -41.66
C GLN A 278 -49.30 -32.64 -42.37
N ASP A 279 -48.15 -32.91 -43.02
CA ASP A 279 -47.54 -34.14 -43.54
C ASP A 279 -45.99 -34.07 -43.47
N SER A 280 -45.37 -35.24 -43.36
CA SER A 280 -43.93 -35.57 -43.57
C SER A 280 -43.88 -36.64 -44.68
N PRO A 281 -42.75 -37.00 -45.36
CA PRO A 281 -41.41 -37.15 -44.75
C PRO A 281 -40.17 -37.00 -45.66
N ALA A 282 -38.99 -36.90 -45.03
CA ALA A 282 -37.77 -37.66 -45.39
C ALA A 282 -36.69 -37.55 -44.28
N THR A 283 -36.76 -38.46 -43.31
CA THR A 283 -35.66 -38.94 -42.45
C THR A 283 -34.76 -39.93 -43.23
N PRO A 284 -33.55 -40.35 -42.80
CA PRO A 284 -33.15 -40.64 -41.40
C PRO A 284 -31.67 -40.22 -41.09
N ALA A 285 -30.99 -40.46 -39.97
CA ALA A 285 -31.24 -41.17 -38.73
C ALA A 285 -30.18 -40.74 -37.70
N THR A 286 -30.60 -40.70 -36.44
CA THR A 286 -29.96 -41.32 -35.26
C THR A 286 -28.70 -40.71 -34.63
N SER A 287 -28.97 -40.32 -33.39
CA SER A 287 -28.20 -39.78 -32.28
C SER A 287 -27.33 -40.79 -31.50
N LEU A 288 -26.25 -40.23 -30.90
CA LEU A 288 -25.51 -40.61 -29.66
C LEU A 288 -24.56 -41.85 -29.74
N PRO A 289 -23.45 -41.93 -28.95
CA PRO A 289 -23.21 -41.36 -27.61
C PRO A 289 -21.76 -40.75 -27.42
N PRO A 290 -21.30 -40.38 -26.19
CA PRO A 290 -20.09 -39.58 -25.96
C PRO A 290 -18.81 -40.45 -25.88
N PRO A 291 -17.61 -39.90 -26.11
CA PRO A 291 -16.38 -40.62 -25.79
C PRO A 291 -15.63 -40.01 -24.61
N SER A 292 -15.42 -40.83 -23.58
CA SER A 292 -14.22 -40.78 -22.73
C SER A 292 -13.21 -41.83 -23.22
N PRO A 293 -12.01 -41.90 -22.63
CA PRO A 293 -10.73 -41.53 -23.23
C PRO A 293 -10.00 -42.71 -23.87
N VAL A 294 -9.29 -42.46 -24.98
CA VAL A 294 -8.31 -43.42 -25.53
C VAL A 294 -6.95 -42.75 -25.63
N ILE A 295 -6.02 -43.34 -24.89
CA ILE A 295 -4.58 -43.22 -24.95
C ILE A 295 -4.11 -43.52 -26.38
N ASN A 296 -3.38 -42.60 -27.02
CA ASN A 296 -2.14 -42.91 -27.75
C ASN A 296 -1.44 -41.65 -28.27
N GLU A 297 -0.22 -41.47 -27.75
CA GLU A 297 1.03 -41.21 -28.48
C GLU A 297 0.95 -40.55 -29.87
N GLY A 298 1.54 -39.36 -30.00
CA GLY A 298 1.71 -38.74 -31.32
C GLY A 298 2.21 -37.30 -31.32
N SER A 299 3.40 -37.08 -30.80
CA SER A 299 4.33 -35.97 -31.08
C SER A 299 3.83 -34.67 -31.77
N ALA A 300 3.86 -33.56 -31.03
CA ALA A 300 4.22 -32.26 -31.58
C ALA A 300 5.15 -31.53 -30.61
N LYS A 301 6.41 -31.43 -31.02
CA LYS A 301 7.59 -30.95 -30.28
C LYS A 301 7.41 -29.48 -29.87
N ARG A 302 7.39 -29.20 -28.54
CA ARG A 302 7.80 -27.90 -27.99
C ARG A 302 9.28 -28.01 -27.56
N PRO A 303 10.15 -27.05 -27.88
CA PRO A 303 11.57 -27.14 -27.55
C PRO A 303 11.76 -26.85 -26.05
N ARG A 304 11.75 -27.90 -25.23
CA ARG A 304 12.36 -27.83 -23.90
C ARG A 304 13.87 -27.82 -24.10
N LYS A 305 14.50 -26.63 -24.01
CA LYS A 305 15.95 -26.49 -23.82
C LYS A 305 16.30 -27.17 -22.49
N ARG A 306 16.58 -28.47 -22.57
CA ARG A 306 17.17 -29.26 -21.48
C ARG A 306 18.62 -28.79 -21.38
N VAL A 307 18.88 -27.89 -20.43
CA VAL A 307 20.25 -27.54 -20.06
C VAL A 307 20.93 -28.84 -19.63
N LYS A 308 21.90 -29.30 -20.42
CA LYS A 308 22.76 -30.42 -20.08
C LYS A 308 23.53 -30.03 -18.82
N ARG A 309 23.15 -30.59 -17.67
CA ARG A 309 24.01 -30.67 -16.49
C ARG A 309 25.24 -31.48 -16.92
N SER A 310 26.41 -30.86 -16.84
CA SER A 310 27.70 -31.55 -17.02
C SER A 310 27.82 -32.65 -15.97
N VAL A 311 28.27 -33.82 -16.41
CA VAL A 311 28.35 -35.10 -15.67
C VAL A 311 29.59 -35.15 -14.76
N GLU A 312 30.03 -34.02 -14.20
CA GLU A 312 31.29 -33.96 -13.42
C GLU A 312 31.12 -33.67 -11.93
N ASP A 313 29.89 -33.70 -11.38
CA ASP A 313 29.64 -33.44 -9.95
C ASP A 313 29.25 -34.70 -9.13
N GLU A 314 29.46 -35.92 -9.64
CA GLU A 314 29.05 -37.17 -8.98
C GLU A 314 29.95 -37.69 -7.85
N LYS A 315 30.80 -36.84 -7.25
CA LYS A 315 31.53 -37.19 -6.02
C LYS A 315 31.58 -36.02 -5.03
N ARG A 316 30.42 -35.53 -4.62
CA ARG A 316 30.30 -34.68 -3.42
C ARG A 316 29.38 -35.36 -2.42
N ASP A 317 29.79 -35.34 -1.16
CA ASP A 317 29.01 -35.76 0.00
C ASP A 317 27.56 -35.23 -0.11
N PRO A 318 26.55 -35.93 0.46
CA PRO A 318 25.16 -35.50 0.35
C PRO A 318 25.03 -34.09 0.92
N VAL A 319 24.96 -33.10 0.02
CA VAL A 319 24.84 -31.68 0.37
C VAL A 319 23.65 -31.56 1.31
N GLU A 320 23.91 -31.14 2.55
CA GLU A 320 22.86 -30.91 3.53
C GLU A 320 21.80 -30.00 2.90
N GLN A 321 20.54 -30.42 2.90
CA GLN A 321 19.53 -29.68 2.15
C GLN A 321 19.17 -28.37 2.87
N PRO A 322 18.79 -27.30 2.14
CA PRO A 322 18.41 -25.98 2.68
C PRO A 322 17.37 -25.99 3.81
N TRP A 323 16.58 -27.06 3.92
CA TRP A 323 15.65 -27.35 5.01
C TRP A 323 16.26 -27.22 6.40
N GLN A 324 17.60 -27.20 6.51
CA GLN A 324 18.28 -27.01 7.77
C GLN A 324 18.15 -25.69 8.47
N TYR A 325 17.86 -24.65 7.70
CA TYR A 325 17.76 -23.29 8.20
C TYR A 325 16.32 -22.87 8.49
N LEU A 326 15.35 -23.76 8.32
CA LEU A 326 13.92 -23.44 8.37
C LEU A 326 13.29 -23.86 9.70
N GLY A 327 12.37 -23.04 10.19
CA GLY A 327 11.51 -23.35 11.34
C GLY A 327 10.10 -23.77 10.94
N GLU A 328 9.22 -23.92 11.93
CA GLU A 328 7.79 -24.26 11.74
C GLU A 328 6.93 -23.05 11.37
N ARG A 329 7.44 -21.84 11.58
CA ARG A 329 6.72 -20.59 11.29
C ARG A 329 6.56 -20.43 9.79
N SER A 330 5.40 -19.97 9.34
CA SER A 330 5.19 -19.57 7.94
C SER A 330 5.95 -18.27 7.64
N VAL A 331 6.43 -18.14 6.40
CA VAL A 331 7.05 -16.89 5.95
C VAL A 331 6.00 -15.76 5.86
N HIS A 332 6.44 -14.52 6.05
CA HIS A 332 5.62 -13.35 5.78
C HIS A 332 5.19 -13.30 4.30
N VAL A 333 3.95 -12.86 4.05
CA VAL A 333 3.30 -12.92 2.73
C VAL A 333 4.07 -12.20 1.63
N THR A 334 4.74 -11.09 1.95
CA THR A 334 5.57 -10.31 1.01
C THR A 334 6.79 -11.07 0.50
N TRP A 335 7.20 -12.13 1.18
CA TRP A 335 8.29 -13.02 0.78
C TRP A 335 7.79 -14.40 0.33
N HIS A 336 6.48 -14.63 0.36
CA HIS A 336 5.89 -15.89 -0.09
C HIS A 336 5.82 -15.91 -1.63
N PRO A 337 6.34 -16.95 -2.31
CA PRO A 337 6.29 -17.06 -3.78
C PRO A 337 4.86 -16.94 -4.35
N GLY A 338 3.90 -17.51 -3.62
CA GLY A 338 2.48 -17.50 -3.96
C GLY A 338 1.87 -16.11 -4.15
N LEU A 339 2.38 -15.09 -3.46
CA LEU A 339 1.95 -13.70 -3.63
C LEU A 339 2.24 -13.24 -5.07
N TYR A 340 3.47 -13.46 -5.53
CA TYR A 340 3.93 -13.06 -6.87
C TYR A 340 3.28 -13.91 -7.96
N THR A 341 3.12 -15.21 -7.73
CA THR A 341 2.45 -16.10 -8.68
C THR A 341 1.01 -15.67 -8.97
N ARG A 342 0.25 -15.26 -7.95
CA ARG A 342 -1.13 -14.73 -8.11
C ARG A 342 -1.15 -13.44 -8.93
N GLN A 343 -0.20 -12.54 -8.68
CA GLN A 343 -0.12 -11.27 -9.42
C GLN A 343 0.24 -11.49 -10.89
N PHE A 344 1.21 -12.35 -11.19
CA PHE A 344 1.50 -12.73 -12.57
C PHE A 344 0.33 -13.45 -13.24
N ALA A 345 -0.42 -14.28 -12.51
CA ALA A 345 -1.62 -14.93 -13.02
C ALA A 345 -2.72 -13.90 -13.37
N LEU A 346 -2.93 -12.88 -12.53
CA LEU A 346 -3.86 -11.80 -12.83
C LEU A 346 -3.44 -11.03 -14.09
N LEU A 347 -2.16 -10.64 -14.18
CA LEU A 347 -1.65 -9.94 -15.35
C LEU A 347 -1.75 -10.80 -16.62
N ARG A 348 -1.49 -12.10 -16.53
CA ARG A 348 -1.67 -13.04 -17.65
C ARG A 348 -3.14 -13.17 -18.03
N ALA A 349 -4.05 -13.16 -17.06
CA ALA A 349 -5.48 -13.20 -17.33
C ALA A 349 -5.95 -11.94 -18.08
N ILE A 350 -5.43 -10.77 -17.73
CA ILE A 350 -5.75 -9.48 -18.37
C ILE A 350 -5.11 -9.36 -19.75
N ALA A 351 -3.81 -9.67 -19.87
CA ALA A 351 -3.02 -9.47 -21.08
C ALA A 351 -2.09 -10.67 -21.37
N PRO A 352 -2.63 -11.81 -21.82
CA PRO A 352 -1.88 -13.07 -21.95
C PRO A 352 -0.59 -12.92 -22.78
N ARG A 353 -0.71 -12.34 -23.98
CA ARG A 353 0.41 -12.20 -24.93
C ARG A 353 1.54 -11.31 -24.39
N VAL A 354 1.18 -10.23 -23.68
CA VAL A 354 2.17 -9.27 -23.16
C VAL A 354 3.04 -9.89 -22.07
N VAL A 355 2.42 -10.71 -21.21
CA VAL A 355 3.07 -11.41 -20.11
C VAL A 355 3.86 -12.62 -20.61
N GLU A 356 3.40 -13.32 -21.64
CA GLU A 356 4.16 -14.39 -22.31
C GLU A 356 5.46 -13.88 -22.96
N ASP A 357 5.46 -12.63 -23.43
CA ASP A 357 6.63 -11.96 -24.00
C ASP A 357 7.59 -11.42 -22.93
N LEU A 358 7.37 -11.67 -21.64
CA LEU A 358 8.33 -11.31 -20.59
C LEU A 358 9.51 -12.30 -20.60
N PRO A 359 10.76 -11.81 -20.54
CA PRO A 359 11.92 -12.69 -20.50
C PRO A 359 11.99 -13.43 -19.15
N ASP A 360 11.91 -14.77 -19.20
CA ASP A 360 12.08 -15.71 -18.09
C ASP A 360 11.24 -15.39 -16.82
N PRO A 361 9.89 -15.48 -16.89
CA PRO A 361 9.06 -15.31 -15.71
C PRO A 361 9.49 -16.29 -14.61
N PRO A 362 9.67 -15.83 -13.36
CA PRO A 362 10.08 -16.70 -12.27
C PRO A 362 9.04 -17.78 -12.06
N SER A 363 9.48 -19.02 -12.22
CA SER A 363 8.72 -20.21 -11.90
C SER A 363 9.33 -20.88 -10.68
N PHE A 364 8.44 -21.35 -9.81
CA PHE A 364 8.78 -22.08 -8.59
C PHE A 364 8.37 -23.53 -8.78
N THR A 365 9.27 -24.46 -8.51
CA THR A 365 8.89 -25.87 -8.41
C THR A 365 8.10 -26.10 -7.11
N THR A 366 7.37 -27.22 -7.00
CA THR A 366 6.65 -27.56 -5.77
C THR A 366 7.58 -27.64 -4.55
N GLU A 367 8.80 -28.16 -4.73
CA GLU A 367 9.82 -28.21 -3.67
C GLU A 367 10.35 -26.83 -3.29
N GLU A 368 10.59 -25.95 -4.26
CA GLU A 368 11.02 -24.58 -3.99
C GLU A 368 9.92 -23.79 -3.29
N LEU A 369 8.66 -23.97 -3.69
CA LEU A 369 7.54 -23.34 -3.02
C LEU A 369 7.43 -23.83 -1.58
N ALA A 370 7.53 -25.15 -1.36
CA ALA A 370 7.52 -25.74 -0.02
C ALA A 370 8.65 -25.19 0.87
N LEU A 371 9.86 -25.04 0.31
CA LEU A 371 11.01 -24.48 1.00
C LEU A 371 10.79 -23.01 1.39
N LEU A 372 10.24 -22.23 0.47
CA LEU A 372 10.05 -20.79 0.64
C LEU A 372 8.78 -20.43 1.42
N SER A 373 7.84 -21.36 1.65
CA SER A 373 6.66 -21.14 2.48
C SER A 373 6.97 -21.07 3.99
N LEU A 374 8.15 -21.53 4.41
CA LEU A 374 8.58 -21.52 5.80
C LEU A 374 9.57 -20.39 6.08
N ALA A 375 9.47 -19.81 7.28
CA ALA A 375 10.39 -18.80 7.76
C ALA A 375 11.71 -19.45 8.21
N THR A 376 12.80 -18.69 8.03
CA THR A 376 14.12 -19.05 8.55
C THR A 376 14.09 -19.08 10.09
N ASP A 377 14.75 -20.07 10.70
CA ASP A 377 14.99 -20.11 12.14
C ASP A 377 16.38 -19.51 12.44
N PRO A 378 16.46 -18.37 13.16
CA PRO A 378 17.74 -17.74 13.51
C PRO A 378 18.70 -18.66 14.26
N LYS A 379 18.17 -19.65 15.00
CA LYS A 379 18.96 -20.56 15.83
C LYS A 379 19.70 -21.62 15.01
N THR A 380 19.20 -21.97 13.84
CA THR A 380 19.76 -23.03 12.99
C THR A 380 20.76 -22.52 11.95
N LEU A 381 20.83 -21.19 11.75
CA LEU A 381 21.80 -20.59 10.84
C LEU A 381 23.25 -20.78 11.33
N PRO A 382 24.25 -20.90 10.43
CA PRO A 382 25.66 -20.97 10.80
C PRO A 382 26.22 -19.57 11.09
N LYS A 383 27.00 -19.39 12.16
CA LYS A 383 27.61 -18.08 12.46
C LYS A 383 28.68 -17.80 11.40
N LEU A 384 28.62 -16.64 10.76
CA LEU A 384 29.62 -16.28 9.75
C LEU A 384 30.86 -15.67 10.45
N PRO A 385 32.08 -15.99 9.99
CA PRO A 385 33.29 -15.49 10.63
C PRO A 385 33.38 -13.95 10.57
N PHE A 386 33.95 -13.36 11.63
CA PHE A 386 34.28 -11.94 11.72
C PHE A 386 35.67 -11.77 12.36
N PRO A 387 36.66 -11.16 11.68
CA PRO A 387 36.60 -10.69 10.30
C PRO A 387 36.47 -11.86 9.30
N PRO A 388 35.75 -11.67 8.17
CA PRO A 388 35.64 -12.71 7.15
C PRO A 388 37.01 -12.98 6.51
N GLU A 389 37.28 -14.24 6.14
CA GLU A 389 38.45 -14.57 5.32
C GLU A 389 38.42 -13.73 4.04
N SER A 390 39.59 -13.25 3.60
CA SER A 390 39.67 -12.32 2.47
C SER A 390 39.26 -13.02 1.17
N VAL A 391 38.00 -12.88 0.76
CA VAL A 391 37.52 -13.37 -0.53
C VAL A 391 38.00 -12.42 -1.64
N PRO A 392 38.59 -12.94 -2.75
CA PRO A 392 39.08 -12.08 -3.83
C PRO A 392 38.00 -11.14 -4.37
N GLN A 393 38.25 -9.82 -4.28
CA GLN A 393 37.30 -8.77 -4.70
C GLN A 393 36.98 -8.78 -6.20
N ARG A 394 37.71 -9.57 -7.00
CA ARG A 394 37.54 -9.69 -8.46
C ARG A 394 36.22 -10.34 -8.84
N TYR A 395 35.64 -11.18 -7.99
CA TYR A 395 34.39 -11.86 -8.28
C TYR A 395 33.20 -11.10 -7.69
N ARG A 396 32.19 -10.85 -8.53
CA ARG A 396 30.93 -10.21 -8.13
C ARG A 396 29.85 -11.27 -8.01
N HIS A 397 29.12 -11.25 -6.90
CA HIS A 397 27.88 -12.00 -6.75
C HIS A 397 26.72 -11.22 -7.38
N LYS A 398 25.62 -11.92 -7.67
CA LYS A 398 24.38 -11.28 -8.10
C LYS A 398 23.74 -10.54 -6.92
N TRP A 399 23.22 -9.35 -7.18
CA TRP A 399 22.65 -8.52 -6.12
C TRP A 399 21.36 -9.13 -5.55
N GLU A 400 20.61 -9.88 -6.36
CA GLU A 400 19.41 -10.61 -5.93
C GLU A 400 19.75 -11.72 -4.92
N GLU A 401 20.86 -12.44 -5.15
CA GLU A 401 21.36 -13.48 -4.24
C GLU A 401 21.86 -12.86 -2.92
N ARG A 402 22.44 -11.66 -2.99
CA ARG A 402 22.81 -10.90 -1.78
C ARG A 402 21.59 -10.50 -0.97
N LEU A 403 20.57 -9.89 -1.59
CA LEU A 403 19.35 -9.51 -0.88
C LEU A 403 18.63 -10.70 -0.27
N ALA A 404 18.61 -11.83 -0.98
CA ALA A 404 18.09 -13.08 -0.45
C ALA A 404 18.87 -13.52 0.80
N LEU A 405 20.21 -13.47 0.77
CA LEU A 405 21.02 -13.83 1.92
C LEU A 405 20.85 -12.87 3.11
N GLU A 406 20.77 -11.56 2.85
CA GLU A 406 20.48 -10.56 3.88
C GLU A 406 19.10 -10.82 4.52
N ARG A 407 18.09 -11.21 3.72
CA ARG A 407 16.78 -11.61 4.23
C ARG A 407 16.84 -12.85 5.12
N ILE A 408 17.62 -13.87 4.74
CA ILE A 408 17.82 -15.09 5.54
C ILE A 408 18.40 -14.74 6.92
N TYR A 409 19.34 -13.81 6.99
CA TYR A 409 20.02 -13.41 8.23
C TYR A 409 19.32 -12.30 9.02
N GLN A 410 18.21 -11.75 8.53
CA GLN A 410 17.56 -10.55 9.08
C GLN A 410 17.24 -10.66 10.58
N GLU A 411 16.79 -11.82 11.04
CA GLU A 411 16.41 -12.04 12.46
C GLU A 411 17.59 -12.46 13.35
N ARG A 412 18.81 -12.56 12.81
CA ARG A 412 19.97 -13.08 13.54
C ARG A 412 21.10 -12.06 13.70
N GLU A 413 21.74 -11.67 12.60
CA GLU A 413 22.90 -10.79 12.59
C GLU A 413 23.00 -10.04 11.26
N ARG A 414 23.49 -8.80 11.30
CA ARG A 414 23.74 -8.04 10.08
C ARG A 414 24.97 -8.60 9.38
N ILE A 415 24.80 -9.06 8.15
CA ILE A 415 25.91 -9.54 7.32
C ILE A 415 26.54 -8.39 6.52
N ASN A 416 27.87 -8.38 6.42
CA ASN A 416 28.61 -7.44 5.58
C ASN A 416 28.88 -8.04 4.18
N VAL A 417 29.39 -7.20 3.27
CA VAL A 417 29.63 -7.58 1.86
C VAL A 417 30.62 -8.76 1.73
N ASP A 418 31.63 -8.81 2.59
CA ASP A 418 32.65 -9.86 2.52
C ASP A 418 32.14 -11.19 3.08
N GLN A 419 31.27 -11.17 4.09
CA GLN A 419 30.51 -12.34 4.55
C GLN A 419 29.53 -12.83 3.47
N THR A 420 28.87 -11.92 2.75
CA THR A 420 28.05 -12.30 1.59
C THR A 420 28.89 -12.98 0.51
N ARG A 421 30.08 -12.44 0.20
CA ARG A 421 31.01 -13.05 -0.74
C ARG A 421 31.47 -14.43 -0.28
N LEU A 422 31.77 -14.59 1.00
CA LEU A 422 32.13 -15.88 1.59
C LEU A 422 31.04 -16.91 1.29
N VAL A 423 29.78 -16.63 1.62
CA VAL A 423 28.68 -17.57 1.39
C VAL A 423 28.41 -17.83 -0.10
N LEU A 424 28.35 -16.77 -0.91
CA LEU A 424 27.90 -16.90 -2.30
C LEU A 424 28.98 -17.39 -3.27
N LEU A 425 30.25 -17.08 -3.00
CA LEU A 425 31.36 -17.32 -3.93
C LEU A 425 32.27 -18.48 -3.53
N THR A 426 32.22 -18.94 -2.27
CA THR A 426 33.03 -20.08 -1.81
C THR A 426 32.22 -21.37 -1.72
N SER A 427 32.89 -22.46 -1.37
CA SER A 427 32.30 -23.77 -1.11
C SER A 427 31.96 -24.01 0.36
N ASP A 428 32.19 -23.04 1.25
CA ASP A 428 32.15 -23.25 2.70
C ASP A 428 30.71 -23.39 3.23
N PHE A 429 29.75 -22.80 2.52
CA PHE A 429 28.34 -22.80 2.90
C PHE A 429 27.42 -23.23 1.74
N PRO A 430 27.55 -24.47 1.23
CA PRO A 430 26.89 -24.90 -0.01
C PRO A 430 25.36 -24.88 0.10
N SER A 431 24.82 -25.29 1.25
CA SER A 431 23.38 -25.34 1.54
C SER A 431 22.78 -23.94 1.67
N LEU A 432 23.51 -23.02 2.33
CA LEU A 432 23.09 -21.64 2.52
C LEU A 432 23.13 -20.87 1.19
N ARG A 433 24.17 -21.11 0.38
CA ARG A 433 24.25 -20.61 -0.99
C ARG A 433 23.08 -21.07 -1.84
N LEU A 434 22.75 -22.38 -1.78
CA LEU A 434 21.60 -22.92 -2.50
C LEU A 434 20.29 -22.27 -2.02
N TYR A 435 20.14 -22.09 -0.70
CA TYR A 435 18.96 -21.42 -0.15
C TYR A 435 18.83 -19.98 -0.65
N ALA A 436 19.92 -19.21 -0.63
CA ALA A 436 19.95 -17.85 -1.15
C ALA A 436 19.62 -17.80 -2.65
N GLN A 437 20.12 -18.75 -3.46
CA GLN A 437 19.80 -18.85 -4.89
C GLN A 437 18.33 -19.19 -5.17
N VAL A 438 17.69 -19.99 -4.31
CA VAL A 438 16.25 -20.29 -4.43
C VAL A 438 15.42 -19.07 -4.01
N LEU A 439 15.75 -18.44 -2.89
CA LEU A 439 15.05 -17.25 -2.40
C LEU A 439 15.26 -16.02 -3.31
N SER A 440 16.39 -15.92 -4.01
CA SER A 440 16.62 -14.83 -4.98
C SER A 440 15.64 -14.87 -6.16
N LYS A 441 14.98 -16.00 -6.42
CA LYS A 441 13.87 -16.05 -7.38
C LYS A 441 12.68 -15.19 -6.95
N VAL A 442 12.42 -15.06 -5.65
CA VAL A 442 11.37 -14.18 -5.10
C VAL A 442 11.73 -12.72 -5.35
N VAL A 443 12.99 -12.34 -5.12
CA VAL A 443 13.51 -11.00 -5.43
C VAL A 443 13.34 -10.70 -6.93
N LYS A 444 13.78 -11.64 -7.79
CA LYS A 444 13.61 -11.53 -9.25
C LYS A 444 12.13 -11.42 -9.66
N ALA A 445 11.23 -12.15 -8.99
CA ALA A 445 9.78 -12.06 -9.18
C ALA A 445 9.25 -10.66 -8.90
N ARG A 446 9.63 -10.10 -7.76
CA ARG A 446 9.24 -8.75 -7.35
C ARG A 446 9.67 -7.71 -8.38
N ASP A 447 10.95 -7.71 -8.77
CA ASP A 447 11.46 -6.68 -9.68
C ASP A 447 10.92 -6.84 -11.11
N MET A 448 10.64 -8.09 -11.51
CA MET A 448 9.99 -8.36 -12.79
C MET A 448 8.52 -7.95 -12.80
N LEU A 449 7.84 -8.04 -11.66
CA LEU A 449 6.43 -7.70 -11.55
C LEU A 449 6.20 -6.21 -11.81
N THR A 450 7.06 -5.33 -11.29
CA THR A 450 7.02 -3.89 -11.60
C THR A 450 7.08 -3.65 -13.11
N LYS A 451 8.02 -4.31 -13.80
CA LYS A 451 8.12 -4.23 -15.27
C LYS A 451 6.91 -4.82 -15.98
N ALA A 452 6.31 -5.87 -15.42
CA ALA A 452 5.12 -6.50 -15.99
C ALA A 452 3.91 -5.57 -15.91
N TYR A 453 3.73 -4.85 -14.80
CA TYR A 453 2.67 -3.84 -14.66
C TYR A 453 2.80 -2.77 -15.74
N ASP A 454 3.98 -2.15 -15.87
CA ASP A 454 4.22 -1.12 -16.87
C ASP A 454 4.00 -1.63 -18.29
N LYS A 455 4.47 -2.84 -18.59
CA LYS A 455 4.31 -3.43 -19.92
C LYS A 455 2.84 -3.70 -20.24
N VAL A 456 2.05 -4.19 -19.27
CA VAL A 456 0.60 -4.42 -19.45
C VAL A 456 -0.15 -3.10 -19.66
N LEU A 457 0.17 -2.08 -18.86
CA LEU A 457 -0.41 -0.74 -19.00
C LEU A 457 -0.11 -0.14 -20.39
N GLN A 458 1.17 -0.06 -20.75
CA GLN A 458 1.63 0.61 -21.97
C GLN A 458 1.31 -0.17 -23.25
N ALA A 459 1.50 -1.49 -23.26
CA ALA A 459 1.35 -2.29 -24.48
C ALA A 459 -0.09 -2.76 -24.73
N ARG A 460 -0.96 -2.78 -23.71
CA ARG A 460 -2.31 -3.35 -23.84
C ARG A 460 -3.44 -2.45 -23.37
N LEU A 461 -3.32 -1.80 -22.21
CA LEU A 461 -4.45 -1.11 -21.60
C LEU A 461 -4.61 0.32 -22.12
N TYR A 462 -3.57 1.16 -22.07
CA TYR A 462 -3.65 2.54 -22.57
C TYR A 462 -4.00 2.65 -24.06
N PRO A 463 -3.51 1.77 -24.96
CA PRO A 463 -3.95 1.81 -26.37
C PRO A 463 -5.44 1.54 -26.51
N ARG A 464 -6.00 0.61 -25.73
CA ARG A 464 -7.43 0.25 -25.79
C ARG A 464 -8.33 1.28 -25.13
N LEU A 465 -7.80 2.04 -24.16
CA LEU A 465 -8.51 3.15 -23.54
C LEU A 465 -8.76 4.30 -24.53
N LYS A 466 -7.83 4.51 -25.49
CA LYS A 466 -7.98 5.51 -26.55
C LYS A 466 -9.02 5.10 -27.61
N ASP A 467 -9.37 3.82 -27.68
CA ASP A 467 -10.41 3.31 -28.58
C ASP A 467 -11.80 3.56 -27.96
N LYS A 468 -12.54 4.54 -28.50
CA LYS A 468 -13.87 5.00 -28.01
C LYS A 468 -14.98 3.92 -27.98
N THR A 469 -14.70 2.71 -28.42
CA THR A 469 -15.66 1.60 -28.54
C THR A 469 -15.64 0.64 -27.35
N THR A 470 -14.71 0.80 -26.39
CA THR A 470 -14.50 -0.17 -25.29
C THR A 470 -14.28 0.53 -23.94
N TYR A 471 -15.27 1.31 -23.47
CA TYR A 471 -15.11 2.12 -22.26
C TYR A 471 -15.14 1.29 -20.96
N ASP A 472 -16.13 0.40 -20.80
CA ASP A 472 -16.30 -0.42 -19.58
C ASP A 472 -16.15 -1.90 -19.97
N PRO A 473 -15.10 -2.65 -19.53
CA PRO A 473 -14.38 -2.59 -18.25
C PRO A 473 -12.89 -2.14 -18.34
N ILE A 474 -12.44 -1.52 -19.44
CA ILE A 474 -11.00 -1.23 -19.63
C ILE A 474 -10.51 -0.15 -18.65
N GLU A 475 -11.30 0.88 -18.39
CA GLU A 475 -10.96 1.92 -17.41
C GLU A 475 -10.73 1.35 -16.00
N ARG A 476 -11.63 0.47 -15.55
CA ARG A 476 -11.51 -0.20 -14.24
C ARG A 476 -10.25 -1.05 -14.16
N ILE A 477 -9.92 -1.77 -15.23
CA ILE A 477 -8.70 -2.57 -15.30
C ILE A 477 -7.44 -1.68 -15.26
N VAL A 478 -7.46 -0.52 -15.91
CA VAL A 478 -6.34 0.45 -15.85
C VAL A 478 -6.13 0.90 -14.42
N VAL A 479 -7.19 1.39 -13.75
CA VAL A 479 -7.12 1.83 -12.34
C VAL A 479 -6.64 0.72 -11.43
N LEU A 480 -7.15 -0.51 -11.60
CA LEU A 480 -6.71 -1.67 -10.83
C LEU A 480 -5.21 -1.92 -11.00
N VAL A 481 -4.72 -1.97 -12.24
CA VAL A 481 -3.31 -2.28 -12.53
C VAL A 481 -2.38 -1.14 -12.09
N GLU A 482 -2.80 0.11 -12.19
CA GLU A 482 -2.07 1.28 -11.65
C GLU A 482 -1.98 1.21 -10.12
N ARG A 483 -3.09 0.96 -9.42
CA ARG A 483 -3.08 0.77 -7.96
C ARG A 483 -2.20 -0.40 -7.53
N LEU A 484 -2.20 -1.50 -8.28
CA LEU A 484 -1.28 -2.62 -8.02
C LEU A 484 0.19 -2.26 -8.27
N ARG A 485 0.48 -1.36 -9.20
CA ARG A 485 1.86 -0.88 -9.44
C ARG A 485 2.31 0.05 -8.31
N ASP A 486 1.47 1.04 -7.98
CA ASP A 486 1.85 2.23 -7.22
C ASP A 486 1.58 2.09 -5.71
N ASP A 487 0.57 1.31 -5.31
CA ASP A 487 0.19 1.10 -3.91
C ASP A 487 0.52 -0.34 -3.45
N VAL A 488 1.64 -0.44 -2.72
CA VAL A 488 2.13 -1.71 -2.14
C VAL A 488 1.17 -2.26 -1.10
N HIS A 489 0.48 -1.39 -0.35
CA HIS A 489 -0.44 -1.82 0.69
C HIS A 489 -1.68 -2.44 0.06
N TYR A 490 -2.32 -1.73 -0.90
CA TYR A 490 -3.45 -2.24 -1.67
C TYR A 490 -3.11 -3.57 -2.38
N ARG A 491 -1.92 -3.68 -2.95
CA ARG A 491 -1.43 -4.92 -3.56
C ARG A 491 -1.37 -6.07 -2.56
N ASN A 492 -0.80 -5.84 -1.39
CA ASN A 492 -0.71 -6.89 -0.37
C ASN A 492 -2.08 -7.27 0.16
N THR A 493 -2.99 -6.31 0.40
CA THR A 493 -4.34 -6.60 0.91
C THR A 493 -5.22 -7.32 -0.11
N LEU A 494 -5.06 -7.02 -1.41
CA LEU A 494 -5.83 -7.72 -2.45
C LEU A 494 -5.51 -9.22 -2.52
N PHE A 495 -4.24 -9.60 -2.30
CA PHE A 495 -3.80 -11.00 -2.45
C PHE A 495 -3.55 -11.74 -1.13
N SER A 496 -3.77 -11.10 0.02
CA SER A 496 -3.58 -11.70 1.34
C SER A 496 -4.79 -11.50 2.25
N THR A 497 -5.07 -12.48 3.10
CA THR A 497 -6.08 -12.37 4.17
C THR A 497 -5.45 -12.04 5.52
N SER A 498 -4.13 -12.23 5.65
CA SER A 498 -3.34 -11.84 6.80
C SER A 498 -1.86 -11.75 6.40
N ASN A 499 -1.00 -11.38 7.35
CA ASN A 499 0.46 -11.29 7.16
C ASN A 499 1.13 -12.63 6.74
N VAL A 500 0.44 -13.76 6.86
CA VAL A 500 0.97 -15.10 6.53
C VAL A 500 0.04 -15.92 5.63
N ALA A 501 -1.19 -15.44 5.37
CA ALA A 501 -2.19 -16.18 4.62
C ALA A 501 -2.50 -15.48 3.29
N LEU A 502 -2.45 -16.26 2.21
CA LEU A 502 -2.78 -15.82 0.87
C LEU A 502 -4.24 -16.12 0.53
N VAL A 503 -4.81 -15.28 -0.32
CA VAL A 503 -6.18 -15.45 -0.82
C VAL A 503 -6.30 -16.77 -1.62
N THR A 504 -7.39 -17.50 -1.41
CA THR A 504 -7.69 -18.78 -2.05
C THR A 504 -8.85 -18.73 -3.05
N VAL A 505 -9.62 -17.63 -3.03
CA VAL A 505 -10.78 -17.37 -3.90
C VAL A 505 -10.56 -16.03 -4.58
N SER A 506 -10.99 -15.85 -5.83
CA SER A 506 -10.76 -14.58 -6.53
C SER A 506 -11.39 -13.42 -5.73
N PRO A 507 -10.61 -12.37 -5.37
CA PRO A 507 -11.15 -11.15 -4.77
C PRO A 507 -11.73 -10.20 -5.83
N LEU A 508 -11.56 -10.53 -7.13
CA LEU A 508 -12.00 -9.74 -8.26
C LEU A 508 -13.18 -10.44 -8.95
N SER A 509 -14.20 -9.67 -9.28
CA SER A 509 -15.41 -10.08 -9.96
C SER A 509 -15.34 -9.84 -11.48
N ASP A 510 -16.33 -10.37 -12.20
CA ASP A 510 -16.54 -10.10 -13.61
C ASP A 510 -16.73 -8.59 -13.89
N ALA A 511 -17.26 -7.82 -12.94
CA ALA A 511 -17.46 -6.39 -13.06
C ALA A 511 -16.16 -5.58 -12.94
N ASP A 512 -15.13 -6.16 -12.32
CA ASP A 512 -13.85 -5.47 -12.08
C ASP A 512 -12.90 -5.61 -13.27
N ILE A 513 -12.81 -6.82 -13.83
CA ILE A 513 -11.83 -7.16 -14.87
C ILE A 513 -12.43 -7.78 -16.14
N GLY A 514 -13.76 -7.89 -16.21
CA GLY A 514 -14.49 -8.53 -17.29
C GLY A 514 -14.54 -10.06 -17.15
N THR A 515 -15.61 -10.67 -17.66
CA THR A 515 -15.87 -12.13 -17.59
C THR A 515 -14.73 -12.99 -18.17
N GLY A 516 -14.08 -12.54 -19.24
CA GLY A 516 -12.98 -13.27 -19.87
C GLY A 516 -11.75 -13.38 -18.96
N PRO A 517 -11.16 -12.24 -18.55
CA PRO A 517 -10.07 -12.22 -17.56
C PRO A 517 -10.44 -12.86 -16.23
N ALA A 518 -11.63 -12.59 -15.67
CA ALA A 518 -12.06 -13.17 -14.39
C ALA A 518 -12.04 -14.70 -14.41
N ARG A 519 -12.65 -15.33 -15.43
CA ARG A 519 -12.62 -16.79 -15.59
C ARG A 519 -11.22 -17.37 -15.73
N ARG A 520 -10.33 -16.70 -16.47
CA ARG A 520 -8.92 -17.13 -16.63
C ARG A 520 -8.17 -17.05 -15.31
N TYR A 521 -8.35 -15.95 -14.58
CA TYR A 521 -7.70 -15.76 -13.30
C TYR A 521 -8.19 -16.76 -12.25
N GLU A 522 -9.50 -17.00 -12.16
CA GLU A 522 -10.07 -17.98 -11.24
C GLU A 522 -9.56 -19.41 -11.51
N ALA A 523 -9.44 -19.78 -12.80
CA ALA A 523 -8.89 -21.07 -13.20
C ALA A 523 -7.41 -21.21 -12.81
N GLU A 524 -6.59 -20.18 -13.05
CA GLU A 524 -5.18 -20.21 -12.62
C GLU A 524 -5.04 -20.19 -11.09
N LEU A 525 -5.90 -19.44 -10.38
CA LEU A 525 -5.88 -19.36 -8.92
C LEU A 525 -6.17 -20.72 -8.28
N LYS A 526 -7.15 -21.47 -8.82
CA LYS A 526 -7.44 -22.85 -8.36
C LYS A 526 -6.21 -23.75 -8.48
N LEU A 527 -5.51 -23.69 -9.61
CA LEU A 527 -4.27 -24.46 -9.82
C LEU A 527 -3.18 -24.03 -8.83
N ILE A 528 -2.97 -22.73 -8.64
CA ILE A 528 -1.99 -22.20 -7.67
C ILE A 528 -2.28 -22.73 -6.27
N VAL A 529 -3.54 -22.69 -5.83
CA VAL A 529 -3.96 -23.15 -4.50
C VAL A 529 -3.75 -24.67 -4.34
N GLU A 530 -3.97 -25.47 -5.39
CA GLU A 530 -3.68 -26.90 -5.36
C GLU A 530 -2.18 -27.18 -5.21
N TYR A 531 -1.34 -26.49 -5.99
CA TYR A 531 0.12 -26.60 -5.88
C TYR A 531 0.64 -26.18 -4.50
N GLU A 532 0.06 -25.14 -3.91
CA GLU A 532 0.43 -24.68 -2.56
C GLU A 532 0.04 -25.70 -1.48
N LYS A 533 -1.12 -26.36 -1.61
CA LYS A 533 -1.52 -27.43 -0.70
C LYS A 533 -0.54 -28.60 -0.74
N GLU A 534 -0.10 -28.99 -1.94
CA GLU A 534 0.91 -30.04 -2.11
C GLU A 534 2.25 -29.63 -1.49
N ALA A 535 2.70 -28.41 -1.75
CA ALA A 535 3.93 -27.87 -1.19
C ALA A 535 3.90 -27.78 0.34
N LEU A 536 2.78 -27.36 0.94
CA LEU A 536 2.61 -27.35 2.39
C LEU A 536 2.67 -28.75 3.01
N LYS A 537 2.18 -29.78 2.30
CA LYS A 537 2.34 -31.17 2.73
C LYS A 537 3.82 -31.57 2.76
N ILE A 538 4.58 -31.27 1.70
CA ILE A 538 6.03 -31.52 1.63
C ILE A 538 6.76 -30.79 2.76
N ALA A 539 6.44 -29.51 2.98
CA ALA A 539 7.06 -28.69 4.02
C ALA A 539 6.86 -29.31 5.41
N ARG A 540 5.63 -29.74 5.74
CA ARG A 540 5.31 -30.42 7.00
C ARG A 540 6.06 -31.74 7.15
N GLU A 541 6.09 -32.57 6.12
CA GLU A 541 6.81 -33.86 6.15
C GLU A 541 8.32 -33.67 6.38
N LYS A 542 8.93 -32.65 5.76
CA LYS A 542 10.35 -32.34 5.91
C LYS A 542 10.69 -31.79 7.30
N VAL A 543 9.84 -30.95 7.87
CA VAL A 543 10.04 -30.40 9.23
C VAL A 543 9.80 -31.47 10.30
N GLU A 544 8.74 -32.27 10.17
CA GLU A 544 8.43 -33.35 11.13
C GLU A 544 9.50 -34.45 11.09
N GLY A 545 9.97 -34.83 9.89
CA GLY A 545 11.08 -35.78 9.73
C GLY A 545 12.37 -35.31 10.42
N ARG A 546 12.56 -34.00 10.57
CA ARG A 546 13.70 -33.41 11.31
C ARG A 546 13.54 -33.49 12.81
N ARG A 547 12.33 -33.29 13.34
CA ARG A 547 12.06 -33.55 14.76
C ARG A 547 12.43 -35.00 15.10
N VAL A 548 11.89 -35.97 14.37
CA VAL A 548 12.13 -37.40 14.65
C VAL A 548 13.62 -37.77 14.61
N THR A 549 14.41 -37.17 13.71
CA THR A 549 15.86 -37.42 13.62
C THR A 549 16.68 -36.73 14.71
N MET A 550 16.28 -35.54 15.17
CA MET A 550 16.92 -34.89 16.33
C MET A 550 16.64 -35.64 17.64
N TRP A 551 15.41 -36.10 17.85
CA TRP A 551 15.03 -36.88 19.05
C TRP A 551 15.71 -38.25 19.15
N ARG A 552 16.16 -38.84 18.03
CA ARG A 552 16.94 -40.10 18.04
C ARG A 552 18.44 -39.91 18.27
N ARG A 553 18.94 -38.67 18.24
CA ARG A 553 20.37 -38.34 18.43
C ARG A 553 20.68 -37.75 19.81
N GLN A 554 19.67 -37.43 20.59
CA GLN A 554 19.76 -37.15 22.03
C GLN A 554 19.52 -38.46 22.79
#